data_AF-A0AB74LSE0-F1
#
_entry.id   AF-A0AB74LSE0-F1
#
_cell.length_a   1.000
_cell.length_b   1.000
_cell.length_c   1.000
_cell.angle_alpha   90.00
_cell.angle_beta   90.00
_cell.angle_gamma   90.00
#
_symmetry.space_group_name_H-M   'P 1'
#
loop_
_entity.id
_entity.type
_entity.pdbx_description
1 polymer ?
#
loop_
_entity_poly.entity_id
_entity_poly.type
_entity_poly.pdbx_seq_one_letter_code
_entity_poly.pdbx_strand_id
1 'polypeptide(L)'
;ESGMHFEGLPDEADVLLALEPEEIGLRLLPTLARPSMMPGIPLALQTFLGFAFAPVQYADGRSGFRSLYPAERHPEVKEAIAEAWAWLEREGLLMPVLVNLTGGGEEFHQKNRQVSRKGRRLAAQPQLGLTTRMLPKEALHPAIREDVWSLFHRGKYDTAVFEAMKTVEIAVREAANLPATEIGVHLMRPVGRRDDGRA
;
A
#
# COMPACT_ATOMS: atom_id res chain seq x y z
N GLU A 1 -17.20 15.48 16.52
CA GLU A 1 -15.96 15.15 17.23
C GLU A 1 -15.14 14.28 16.32
N SER A 2 -13.97 14.72 15.89
CA SER A 2 -13.14 13.92 14.99
C SER A 2 -11.76 13.84 15.59
N GLY A 3 -11.44 12.67 16.17
CA GLY A 3 -10.05 12.27 16.33
C GLY A 3 -9.35 12.35 14.97
N MET A 4 -8.05 12.52 14.98
CA MET A 4 -7.28 12.48 13.74
C MET A 4 -7.32 11.03 13.24
N HIS A 5 -8.25 10.76 12.33
CA HIS A 5 -8.24 9.56 11.54
C HIS A 5 -6.95 9.60 10.73
N PHE A 6 -6.08 8.62 10.91
CA PHE A 6 -5.02 8.39 9.93
C PHE A 6 -5.74 7.87 8.69
N GLU A 7 -6.14 8.75 7.79
CA GLU A 7 -7.05 8.46 6.67
C GLU A 7 -6.60 7.28 5.78
N GLY A 8 -5.34 6.83 5.89
CA GLY A 8 -4.83 5.64 5.21
C GLY A 8 -4.58 4.39 6.07
N LEU A 9 -4.60 4.46 7.41
CA LEU A 9 -4.27 3.31 8.27
C LEU A 9 -5.54 2.61 8.80
N PRO A 10 -5.50 1.29 9.06
CA PRO A 10 -6.58 0.58 9.74
C PRO A 10 -6.82 1.11 11.15
N ASP A 11 -8.06 1.11 11.63
CA ASP A 11 -8.39 1.58 12.97
C ASP A 11 -8.06 0.54 14.06
N GLU A 12 -8.05 -0.75 13.69
CA GLU A 12 -7.67 -1.83 14.59
C GLU A 12 -6.15 -2.05 14.64
N ALA A 13 -5.59 -2.08 15.85
CA ALA A 13 -4.15 -2.29 16.05
C ALA A 13 -3.66 -3.61 15.47
N ASP A 14 -4.40 -4.70 15.65
CA ASP A 14 -4.02 -6.02 15.13
C ASP A 14 -4.00 -6.07 13.61
N VAL A 15 -4.90 -5.32 12.95
CA VAL A 15 -4.91 -5.22 11.49
C VAL A 15 -3.71 -4.42 11.00
N LEU A 16 -3.36 -3.31 11.66
CA LEU A 16 -2.15 -2.55 11.31
C LEU A 16 -0.88 -3.38 11.52
N LEU A 17 -0.78 -4.10 12.64
CA LEU A 17 0.41 -4.87 13.00
C LEU A 17 0.59 -6.13 12.15
N ALA A 18 -0.44 -6.57 11.43
CA ALA A 18 -0.36 -7.64 10.44
C ALA A 18 0.13 -7.17 9.06
N LEU A 19 0.26 -5.85 8.83
CA LEU A 19 0.74 -5.31 7.56
C LEU A 19 2.27 -5.25 7.53
N GLU A 20 2.83 -5.44 6.33
CA GLU A 20 4.26 -5.21 6.11
C GLU A 20 4.59 -3.70 6.19
N PRO A 21 5.83 -3.31 6.57
CA PRO A 21 6.26 -1.91 6.66
C PRO A 21 6.00 -1.10 5.37
N GLU A 22 6.15 -1.75 4.20
CA GLU A 22 5.82 -1.25 2.87
C GLU A 22 4.36 -0.73 2.80
N GLU A 23 3.43 -1.54 3.27
CA GLU A 23 1.99 -1.29 3.16
C GLU A 23 1.60 -0.15 4.08
N ILE A 24 2.10 -0.16 5.31
CA ILE A 24 1.94 0.92 6.29
C ILE A 24 2.51 2.22 5.71
N GLY A 25 3.71 2.18 5.12
CA GLY A 25 4.38 3.34 4.55
C GLY A 25 3.60 3.95 3.38
N LEU A 26 3.13 3.12 2.45
CA LEU A 26 2.33 3.58 1.30
C LEU A 26 0.99 4.16 1.74
N ARG A 27 0.35 3.56 2.75
CA ARG A 27 -0.89 4.06 3.37
C ARG A 27 -0.69 5.38 4.12
N LEU A 28 0.48 5.59 4.74
CA LEU A 28 0.83 6.85 5.39
C LEU A 28 1.12 7.98 4.40
N LEU A 29 1.62 7.66 3.21
CA LEU A 29 2.15 8.63 2.26
C LEU A 29 1.17 9.77 1.87
N PRO A 30 -0.14 9.53 1.65
CA PRO A 30 -1.12 10.60 1.44
C PRO A 30 -1.18 11.58 2.62
N THR A 31 -1.17 11.08 3.85
CA THR A 31 -1.17 11.91 5.07
C THR A 31 0.10 12.76 5.15
N LEU A 32 1.26 12.17 4.87
CA LEU A 32 2.56 12.87 4.91
C LEU A 32 2.74 13.89 3.78
N ALA A 33 2.05 13.70 2.64
CA ALA A 33 2.14 14.57 1.48
C ALA A 33 1.24 15.81 1.57
N ARG A 34 0.25 15.81 2.46
CA ARG A 34 -0.61 16.97 2.71
C ARG A 34 0.21 18.11 3.33
N PRO A 35 -0.11 19.38 3.01
CA PRO A 35 0.46 20.51 3.72
C PRO A 35 0.29 20.32 5.24
N SER A 36 1.34 20.57 6.01
CA SER A 36 1.28 20.46 7.47
C SER A 36 0.12 21.29 8.00
N MET A 37 -0.74 20.68 8.81
CA MET A 37 -1.81 21.40 9.53
C MET A 37 -1.24 22.47 10.46
N MET A 38 0.04 22.37 10.82
CA MET A 38 0.77 23.36 11.60
C MET A 38 1.90 23.93 10.71
N PRO A 39 1.66 25.06 10.03
CA PRO A 39 2.67 25.73 9.21
C PRO A 39 3.95 25.98 10.01
N GLY A 40 5.10 25.70 9.41
CA GLY A 40 6.42 25.89 10.04
C GLY A 40 6.89 24.73 10.90
N ILE A 41 6.05 23.73 11.20
CA ILE A 41 6.51 22.50 11.85
C ILE A 41 7.09 21.54 10.82
N PRO A 42 8.36 21.13 10.97
CA PRO A 42 8.98 20.21 10.03
C PRO A 42 8.40 18.81 10.15
N LEU A 43 8.33 18.13 9.02
CA LEU A 43 7.98 16.70 8.97
C LEU A 43 9.18 15.88 9.49
N ALA A 44 9.02 15.30 10.68
CA ALA A 44 10.00 14.40 11.28
C ALA A 44 9.27 13.29 12.05
N LEU A 45 9.83 12.08 12.11
CA LEU A 45 9.19 10.92 12.73
C LEU A 45 8.78 11.19 14.18
N GLN A 46 9.68 11.75 14.99
CA GLN A 46 9.39 12.08 16.38
C GLN A 46 8.22 13.07 16.51
N THR A 47 8.21 14.13 15.69
CA THR A 47 7.14 15.12 15.67
C THR A 47 5.81 14.49 15.27
N PHE A 48 5.84 13.64 14.24
CA PHE A 48 4.67 12.92 13.74
C PHE A 48 4.09 11.99 14.82
N LEU A 49 4.90 11.11 15.41
CA LEU A 49 4.45 10.21 16.48
C LEU A 49 4.00 10.96 17.73
N GLY A 50 4.73 12.03 18.09
CA GLY A 50 4.39 12.86 19.25
C GLY A 50 3.03 13.53 19.09
N PHE A 51 2.74 14.07 17.91
CA PHE A 51 1.44 14.65 17.61
C PHE A 51 0.35 13.58 17.51
N ALA A 52 0.62 12.48 16.81
CA ALA A 52 -0.42 11.52 16.49
C ALA A 52 -0.85 10.63 17.67
N PHE A 53 0.02 10.47 18.66
CA PHE A 53 -0.26 9.75 19.90
C PHE A 53 -0.35 10.68 21.13
N ALA A 54 -0.52 11.99 20.91
CA ALA A 54 -0.63 12.94 22.02
C ALA A 54 -1.89 12.65 22.87
N PRO A 55 -1.83 12.84 24.21
CA PRO A 55 -3.02 12.86 25.04
C PRO A 55 -3.93 14.03 24.64
N VAL A 56 -5.24 13.84 24.80
CA VAL A 56 -6.28 14.84 24.53
C VAL A 56 -7.20 14.91 25.73
N GLN A 57 -7.58 16.13 26.09
CA GLN A 57 -8.67 16.40 27.02
C GLN A 57 -9.89 16.84 26.22
N TYR A 58 -11.01 16.17 26.46
CA TYR A 58 -12.29 16.47 25.84
C TYR A 58 -13.04 17.52 26.67
N ALA A 59 -13.95 18.25 26.02
CA ALA A 59 -14.72 19.32 26.66
C ALA A 59 -15.62 18.81 27.80
N ASP A 60 -15.96 17.52 27.79
CA ASP A 60 -16.73 16.83 28.82
C ASP A 60 -15.87 16.35 30.02
N GLY A 61 -14.58 16.70 30.06
CA GLY A 61 -13.65 16.34 31.12
C GLY A 61 -13.01 14.96 30.96
N ARG A 62 -13.34 14.19 29.91
CA ARG A 62 -12.66 12.92 29.63
C ARG A 62 -11.24 13.17 29.15
N SER A 63 -10.36 12.24 29.48
CA SER A 63 -9.00 12.19 28.92
C SER A 63 -8.87 10.98 27.99
N GLY A 64 -8.13 11.14 26.90
CA GLY A 64 -7.84 10.08 25.95
C GLY A 64 -6.61 10.41 25.12
N PHE A 65 -6.54 9.85 23.92
CA PHE A 65 -5.44 10.07 22.98
C PHE A 65 -5.98 10.49 21.62
N ARG A 66 -5.15 11.15 20.81
CA ARG A 66 -5.48 11.49 19.41
C ARG A 66 -5.57 10.25 18.53
N SER A 67 -4.77 9.23 18.84
CA SER A 67 -4.76 7.93 18.18
C SER A 67 -6.00 7.12 18.55
N LEU A 68 -6.54 6.38 17.58
CA LEU A 68 -7.65 5.44 17.78
C LEU A 68 -7.20 4.11 18.39
N TYR A 69 -5.90 3.81 18.36
CA TYR A 69 -5.37 2.57 18.92
C TYR A 69 -5.42 2.58 20.46
N PRO A 70 -5.68 1.43 21.10
CA PRO A 70 -5.62 1.30 22.55
C PRO A 70 -4.25 1.69 23.11
N ALA A 71 -4.23 2.36 24.27
CA ALA A 71 -3.01 2.94 24.85
C ALA A 71 -1.92 1.89 25.12
N GLU A 72 -2.33 0.69 25.51
CA GLU A 72 -1.48 -0.47 25.75
C GLU A 72 -0.78 -0.97 24.48
N ARG A 73 -1.36 -0.75 23.29
CA ARG A 73 -0.77 -1.12 22.00
C ARG A 73 0.06 -0.02 21.36
N HIS A 74 0.08 1.19 21.93
CA HIS A 74 0.84 2.32 21.38
C HIS A 74 2.33 2.02 21.16
N PRO A 75 3.04 1.29 22.04
CA PRO A 75 4.45 0.96 21.81
C PRO A 75 4.65 0.18 20.50
N GLU A 76 3.91 -0.92 20.31
CA GLU A 76 3.98 -1.78 19.12
C GLU A 76 3.62 -1.00 17.83
N VAL A 77 2.54 -0.22 17.87
CA VAL A 77 2.11 0.56 16.70
C VAL A 77 3.13 1.64 16.35
N LYS A 78 3.74 2.31 17.34
CA LYS A 78 4.78 3.31 17.09
C LYS A 78 6.01 2.71 16.43
N GLU A 79 6.38 1.48 16.82
CA GLU A 79 7.48 0.73 16.23
C GLU A 79 7.18 0.36 14.78
N ALA A 80 6.01 -0.20 14.49
CA ALA A 80 5.58 -0.51 13.12
C ALA A 80 5.55 0.74 12.21
N ILE A 81 5.09 1.89 12.72
CA ILE A 81 5.15 3.16 11.99
C ILE A 81 6.59 3.62 11.77
N ALA A 82 7.49 3.40 12.73
CA ALA A 82 8.91 3.74 12.59
C ALA A 82 9.62 2.88 11.53
N GLU A 83 9.31 1.59 11.46
CA GLU A 83 9.79 0.70 10.39
C GLU A 83 9.28 1.14 9.02
N ALA A 84 7.99 1.42 8.91
CA ALA A 84 7.37 1.96 7.70
C ALA A 84 8.02 3.29 7.26
N TRP A 85 8.36 4.15 8.22
CA TRP A 85 9.08 5.39 7.96
C TRP A 85 10.49 5.14 7.43
N ALA A 86 11.25 4.23 8.05
CA ALA A 86 12.58 3.84 7.58
C ALA A 86 12.53 3.27 6.16
N TRP A 87 11.49 2.48 5.86
CA TRP A 87 11.23 1.99 4.51
C TRP A 87 10.95 3.11 3.50
N LEU A 88 10.13 4.09 3.86
CA LEU A 88 9.85 5.27 3.02
C LEU A 88 11.12 6.07 2.69
N GLU A 89 12.04 6.19 3.66
CA GLU A 89 13.35 6.82 3.44
C GLU A 89 14.21 5.98 2.48
N ARG A 90 14.31 4.66 2.72
CA ARG A 90 15.06 3.72 1.86
C ARG A 90 14.60 3.75 0.41
N GLU A 91 13.28 3.86 0.17
CA GLU A 91 12.68 3.92 -1.16
C GLU A 91 12.76 5.30 -1.84
N GLY A 92 13.33 6.31 -1.15
CA GLY A 92 13.43 7.68 -1.62
C GLY A 92 12.07 8.38 -1.73
N LEU A 93 11.07 7.94 -0.97
CA LEU A 93 9.75 8.55 -0.91
C LEU A 93 9.73 9.70 0.10
N LEU A 94 10.47 9.53 1.20
CA LEU A 94 10.90 10.60 2.08
C LEU A 94 12.37 10.90 1.81
N MET A 95 12.72 12.18 1.82
CA MET A 95 14.10 12.63 1.64
C MET A 95 14.43 13.76 2.61
N PRO A 96 15.70 13.94 3.00
CA PRO A 96 16.11 15.06 3.85
C PRO A 96 15.71 16.42 3.26
N VAL A 97 15.36 17.37 4.14
CA VAL A 97 15.10 18.76 3.76
C VAL A 97 16.42 19.51 3.67
N LEU A 98 16.59 20.31 2.62
CA LEU A 98 17.69 21.26 2.53
C LEU A 98 17.38 22.47 3.40
N VAL A 99 18.28 22.82 4.30
CA VAL A 99 18.14 23.94 5.24
C VAL A 99 19.30 24.92 5.07
N ASN A 100 19.01 26.19 5.27
CA ASN A 100 20.03 27.24 5.28
C ASN A 100 20.70 27.28 6.64
N LEU A 101 22.02 27.37 6.63
CA LEU A 101 22.82 27.53 7.84
C LEU A 101 22.89 29.00 8.26
N THR A 102 22.92 29.23 9.56
CA THR A 102 23.22 30.56 10.12
C THR A 102 24.65 30.94 9.73
N GLY A 103 24.80 31.99 8.91
CA GLY A 103 26.09 32.40 8.35
C GLY A 103 26.29 32.07 6.86
N GLY A 104 25.31 31.45 6.21
CA GLY A 104 25.32 31.13 4.78
C GLY A 104 25.67 29.67 4.49
N GLY A 105 25.24 29.19 3.33
CA GLY A 105 25.38 27.79 2.92
C GLY A 105 24.11 26.95 3.17
N GLU A 106 24.09 25.77 2.55
CA GLU A 106 22.96 24.84 2.58
C GLU A 106 23.44 23.46 3.05
N GLU A 107 22.66 22.81 3.92
CA GLU A 107 22.90 21.42 4.32
C GLU A 107 21.61 20.60 4.36
N PHE A 108 21.73 19.27 4.31
CA PHE A 108 20.60 18.40 4.54
C PHE A 108 20.36 18.22 6.04
N HIS A 109 19.16 18.55 6.48
CA HIS A 109 18.79 18.39 7.88
C HIS A 109 18.75 16.90 8.26
N GLN A 110 19.37 16.56 9.38
CA GLN A 110 19.56 15.16 9.82
C GLN A 110 18.24 14.39 10.02
N LYS A 111 17.24 15.03 10.64
CA LYS A 111 15.95 14.40 11.00
C LYS A 111 14.74 14.84 10.16
N ASN A 112 14.71 16.08 9.70
CA ASN A 112 13.58 16.61 8.95
C ASN A 112 13.57 16.01 7.55
N ARG A 113 12.37 15.64 7.12
CA ARG A 113 12.07 15.04 5.83
C ARG A 113 11.10 15.90 5.05
N GLN A 114 11.10 15.71 3.75
CA GLN A 114 10.04 16.13 2.86
C GLN A 114 9.64 14.96 1.99
N VAL A 115 8.37 14.94 1.58
CA VAL A 115 7.92 13.98 0.58
C VAL A 115 8.56 14.33 -0.76
N SER A 116 9.26 13.36 -1.35
CA SER A 116 9.97 13.54 -2.61
C SER A 116 8.99 13.71 -3.79
N ARG A 117 9.51 14.10 -4.96
CA ARG A 117 8.69 14.12 -6.20
C ARG A 117 8.08 12.76 -6.53
N LYS A 118 8.81 11.66 -6.26
CA LYS A 118 8.29 10.28 -6.40
C LYS A 118 7.20 10.01 -5.36
N GLY A 119 7.45 10.39 -4.11
CA GLY A 119 6.49 10.25 -3.01
C GLY A 119 5.17 10.97 -3.30
N ARG A 120 5.20 12.23 -3.76
CA ARG A 120 3.98 13.00 -4.08
C ARG A 120 3.15 12.39 -5.21
N ARG A 121 3.80 11.83 -6.24
CA ARG A 121 3.08 11.12 -7.32
C ARG A 121 2.35 9.89 -6.80
N LEU A 122 3.00 9.10 -5.95
CA LEU A 122 2.38 7.92 -5.33
C LEU A 122 1.30 8.31 -4.32
N ALA A 123 1.50 9.39 -3.56
CA ALA A 123 0.50 9.90 -2.61
C ALA A 123 -0.81 10.33 -3.29
N ALA A 124 -0.75 10.82 -4.54
CA ALA A 124 -1.92 11.18 -5.32
C ALA A 124 -2.68 9.95 -5.87
N GLN A 125 -2.00 8.80 -5.96
CA GLN A 125 -2.55 7.55 -6.51
C GLN A 125 -2.11 6.34 -5.66
N PRO A 126 -2.42 6.30 -4.35
CA PRO A 126 -1.87 5.32 -3.42
C PRO A 126 -2.26 3.88 -3.79
N GLN A 127 -3.43 3.72 -4.40
CA GLN A 127 -3.95 2.44 -4.89
C GLN A 127 -2.97 1.77 -5.85
N LEU A 128 -2.35 2.54 -6.75
CA LEU A 128 -1.39 2.01 -7.72
C LEU A 128 -0.13 1.48 -7.05
N GLY A 129 0.38 2.18 -6.03
CA GLY A 129 1.58 1.77 -5.29
C GLY A 129 1.43 0.46 -4.54
N LEU A 130 0.23 0.22 -3.98
CA LEU A 130 -0.13 -1.04 -3.31
C LEU A 130 -0.35 -2.15 -4.35
N THR A 131 -1.13 -1.91 -5.42
CA THR A 131 -1.37 -2.94 -6.43
C THR A 131 -0.13 -3.32 -7.22
N THR A 132 0.84 -2.43 -7.48
CA THR A 132 2.04 -2.86 -8.26
C THR A 132 2.97 -3.80 -7.50
N ARG A 133 2.93 -3.81 -6.16
CA ARG A 133 3.95 -4.43 -5.31
C ARG A 133 3.46 -5.67 -4.55
N MET A 134 2.16 -5.95 -4.58
CA MET A 134 1.52 -7.03 -3.82
C MET A 134 1.26 -8.32 -4.60
N LEU A 135 1.75 -8.48 -5.84
CA LEU A 135 1.67 -9.77 -6.54
C LEU A 135 3.01 -10.52 -6.38
N PRO A 136 3.14 -11.44 -5.39
CA PRO A 136 4.35 -12.22 -5.24
C PRO A 136 4.52 -13.07 -6.50
N LYS A 137 5.74 -13.15 -7.02
CA LYS A 137 6.01 -13.91 -8.25
C LYS A 137 5.65 -15.39 -8.09
N GLU A 138 5.82 -15.88 -6.87
CA GLU A 138 5.61 -17.26 -6.45
C GLU A 138 4.12 -17.61 -6.36
N ALA A 139 3.25 -16.62 -6.15
CA ALA A 139 1.80 -16.81 -6.16
C ALA A 139 1.25 -17.08 -7.57
N LEU A 140 2.02 -16.78 -8.61
CA LEU A 140 1.64 -17.08 -9.99
C LEU A 140 1.99 -18.52 -10.36
N HIS A 141 1.05 -19.17 -11.04
CA HIS A 141 1.27 -20.46 -11.66
C HIS A 141 2.47 -20.38 -12.64
N PRO A 142 3.38 -21.38 -12.66
CA PRO A 142 4.57 -21.34 -13.50
C PRO A 142 4.31 -20.99 -14.97
N ALA A 143 3.17 -21.43 -15.52
CA ALA A 143 2.77 -21.20 -16.91
C ALA A 143 2.54 -19.73 -17.29
N ILE A 144 2.23 -18.86 -16.32
CA ILE A 144 2.00 -17.42 -16.57
C ILE A 144 3.01 -16.53 -15.86
N ARG A 145 3.85 -17.12 -14.99
CA ARG A 145 4.67 -16.41 -14.03
C ARG A 145 5.54 -15.34 -14.67
N GLU A 146 6.40 -15.69 -15.63
CA GLU A 146 7.40 -14.74 -16.14
C GLU A 146 6.75 -13.58 -16.90
N ASP A 147 5.82 -13.88 -17.81
CA ASP A 147 5.23 -12.88 -18.70
C ASP A 147 4.25 -11.95 -17.98
N VAL A 148 3.32 -12.53 -17.21
CA VAL A 148 2.32 -11.75 -16.46
C VAL A 148 3.00 -10.92 -15.38
N TRP A 149 3.96 -11.50 -14.65
CA TRP A 149 4.69 -10.76 -13.61
C TRP A 149 5.46 -9.59 -14.19
N SER A 150 6.14 -9.78 -15.33
CA SER A 150 6.88 -8.73 -16.04
C SER A 150 5.97 -7.58 -16.49
N LEU A 151 4.80 -7.89 -17.06
CA LEU A 151 3.80 -6.89 -17.45
C LEU A 151 3.23 -6.15 -16.24
N PHE A 152 2.89 -6.90 -15.18
CA PHE A 152 2.31 -6.38 -13.96
C PHE A 152 3.27 -5.43 -13.22
N HIS A 153 4.54 -5.81 -13.07
CA HIS A 153 5.58 -4.97 -12.45
C HIS A 153 5.90 -3.71 -13.24
N ARG A 154 5.64 -3.71 -14.55
CA ARG A 154 5.77 -2.52 -15.42
C ARG A 154 4.51 -1.64 -15.41
N GLY A 155 3.50 -1.98 -14.60
CA GLY A 155 2.24 -1.25 -14.50
C GLY A 155 1.30 -1.44 -15.70
N LYS A 156 1.56 -2.42 -16.56
CA LYS A 156 0.69 -2.76 -17.71
C LYS A 156 -0.41 -3.74 -17.27
N TYR A 157 -1.28 -3.31 -16.36
CA TYR A 157 -2.23 -4.19 -15.69
C TYR A 157 -3.24 -4.83 -16.64
N ASP A 158 -3.86 -4.05 -17.53
CA ASP A 158 -4.86 -4.57 -18.48
C ASP A 158 -4.26 -5.69 -19.36
N THR A 159 -3.04 -5.50 -19.82
CA THR A 159 -2.31 -6.51 -20.61
C THR A 159 -1.94 -7.71 -19.76
N ALA A 160 -1.49 -7.50 -18.52
CA ALA A 160 -1.14 -8.60 -17.61
C ALA A 160 -2.36 -9.49 -17.31
N VAL A 161 -3.52 -8.89 -17.05
CA VAL A 161 -4.79 -9.61 -16.81
C VAL A 161 -5.24 -10.34 -18.07
N PHE A 162 -5.17 -9.70 -19.23
CA PHE A 162 -5.55 -10.32 -20.50
C PHE A 162 -4.70 -11.56 -20.81
N GLU A 163 -3.37 -11.46 -20.70
CA GLU A 163 -2.47 -12.60 -20.93
C GLU A 163 -2.70 -13.73 -19.91
N ALA A 164 -2.92 -13.39 -18.62
CA ALA A 164 -3.23 -14.38 -17.60
C ALA A 164 -4.52 -15.15 -17.93
N MET A 165 -5.60 -14.43 -18.27
CA MET A 165 -6.90 -15.03 -18.57
C MET A 165 -6.88 -15.85 -19.87
N LYS A 166 -6.13 -15.41 -20.89
CA LYS A 166 -5.93 -16.17 -22.13
C LYS A 166 -5.28 -17.52 -21.86
N THR A 167 -4.22 -17.55 -21.05
CA THR A 167 -3.55 -18.81 -20.71
C THR A 167 -4.44 -19.74 -19.90
N VAL A 168 -5.24 -19.21 -18.98
CA VAL A 168 -6.25 -20.00 -18.25
C VAL A 168 -7.29 -20.59 -19.21
N GLU A 169 -7.79 -19.78 -20.14
CA GLU A 169 -8.75 -20.25 -21.16
C GLU A 169 -8.17 -21.38 -22.02
N ILE A 170 -6.93 -21.26 -22.49
CA ILE A 170 -6.26 -22.32 -23.26
C ILE A 170 -6.15 -23.60 -22.43
N ALA A 171 -5.69 -23.50 -21.17
CA ALA A 171 -5.53 -24.64 -20.28
C ALA A 171 -6.86 -25.36 -19.97
N VAL A 172 -7.94 -24.60 -19.74
CA VAL A 172 -9.28 -25.15 -19.51
C VAL A 172 -9.80 -25.85 -20.78
N ARG A 173 -9.59 -25.24 -21.95
CA ARG A 173 -10.01 -25.80 -23.24
C ARG A 173 -9.36 -27.15 -23.50
N GLU A 174 -8.05 -27.24 -23.29
CA GLU A 174 -7.28 -28.47 -23.46
C GLU A 174 -7.71 -29.54 -22.45
N ALA A 175 -7.86 -29.18 -21.17
CA ALA A 175 -8.28 -30.13 -20.13
C ALA A 175 -9.71 -30.66 -20.33
N ALA A 176 -10.61 -29.84 -20.86
CA ALA A 176 -12.01 -30.21 -21.12
C ALA A 176 -12.26 -30.73 -22.54
N ASN A 177 -11.22 -30.77 -23.40
CA ASN A 177 -11.30 -31.15 -24.81
C ASN A 177 -12.44 -30.43 -25.58
N LEU A 178 -12.58 -29.12 -25.36
CA LEU A 178 -13.65 -28.30 -25.94
C LEU A 178 -13.24 -27.71 -27.29
N PRO A 179 -14.18 -27.55 -28.23
CA PRO A 179 -13.87 -26.97 -29.54
C PRO A 179 -13.52 -25.47 -29.41
N ALA A 180 -12.77 -24.96 -30.39
CA ALA A 180 -12.33 -23.56 -30.46
C ALA A 180 -13.48 -22.53 -30.45
N THR A 181 -14.70 -22.96 -30.79
CA THR A 181 -15.90 -22.13 -30.83
C THR A 181 -16.43 -21.78 -29.43
N GLU A 182 -16.11 -22.56 -28.41
CA GLU A 182 -16.48 -22.25 -27.02
C GLU A 182 -15.55 -21.17 -26.48
N ILE A 183 -16.07 -19.99 -26.14
CA ILE A 183 -15.26 -18.88 -25.62
C ILE A 183 -15.91 -18.29 -24.38
N GLY A 184 -15.10 -17.63 -23.55
CA GLY A 184 -15.58 -16.91 -22.37
C GLY A 184 -16.37 -17.80 -21.41
N VAL A 185 -17.58 -17.37 -21.04
CA VAL A 185 -18.41 -18.07 -20.03
C VAL A 185 -18.77 -19.49 -20.47
N HIS A 186 -19.03 -19.72 -21.76
CA HIS A 186 -19.44 -21.03 -22.27
C HIS A 186 -18.32 -22.07 -22.15
N LEU A 187 -17.06 -21.63 -22.29
CA LEU A 187 -15.89 -22.45 -22.03
C LEU A 187 -15.68 -22.70 -20.53
N MET A 188 -15.78 -21.65 -19.70
CA MET A 188 -15.44 -21.69 -18.28
C MET A 188 -16.48 -22.40 -17.40
N ARG A 189 -17.74 -22.45 -17.85
CA ARG A 189 -18.81 -23.21 -17.24
C ARG A 189 -19.47 -24.09 -18.30
N PRO A 190 -18.83 -25.22 -18.67
CA PRO A 190 -19.49 -26.15 -19.58
C PRO A 190 -20.77 -26.63 -18.92
N VAL A 191 -21.92 -26.30 -19.52
CA VAL A 191 -23.21 -26.83 -19.11
C VAL A 191 -23.14 -28.33 -19.37
N GLY A 192 -23.25 -29.12 -18.29
CA GLY A 192 -22.88 -30.53 -18.27
C GLY A 192 -23.29 -31.31 -19.52
N ARG A 193 -22.29 -31.82 -20.25
CA ARG A 193 -22.48 -33.00 -21.07
C ARG A 193 -22.65 -34.18 -20.13
N ARG A 194 -23.90 -34.61 -19.92
CA ARG A 194 -24.18 -35.97 -19.45
C ARG A 194 -23.67 -36.92 -20.53
N ASP A 195 -22.96 -37.95 -20.10
CA ASP A 195 -22.45 -39.05 -20.91
C ASP A 195 -23.43 -39.46 -22.02
N ASP A 196 -23.10 -39.11 -23.26
CA ASP A 196 -23.57 -39.80 -24.44
C ASP A 196 -22.75 -41.09 -24.62
N GLY A 197 -22.93 -41.99 -23.66
CA GLY A 197 -22.64 -43.40 -23.84
C GLY A 197 -23.46 -43.94 -25.00
N ARG A 198 -22.80 -44.21 -26.12
CA ARG A 198 -23.29 -45.14 -27.14
C ARG A 198 -22.26 -46.25 -27.31
N ALA A 199 -22.76 -47.45 -27.01
CA ALA A 199 -22.22 -48.76 -27.37
C ALA A 199 -22.10 -48.94 -28.89
#